data_AF-A0A552WWH9-F1
#
_entry.id   AF-A0A552WWH9-F1
#
_cell.length_a   1.000
_cell.length_b   1.000
_cell.length_c   1.000
_cell.angle_alpha   90.00
_cell.angle_beta   90.00
_cell.angle_gamma   90.00
#
_symmetry.space_group_name_H-M   'P 1'
#
loop_
_entity.id
_entity.type
_entity.pdbx_description
1 polymer ?
#
loop_
_entity_poly.entity_id
_entity_poly.type
_entity_poly.pdbx_seq_one_letter_code
_entity_poly.pdbx_strand_id
1 'polypeptide(L)'
;MATAATVTRSSTAGPRRPRRGDGPGSGGGGTSDILAPGHPGPVPARSTVQGPVPDGLRALRCLARLTGGAPRAGSPSPPACTRRRSWRQRWPFVIAGATELVIRNVGGCRARGAGDGGTWPPRRMTMTEQKKLKAHVRDRMARTGESYTTARRHVAHILGVVPGYPGFGAFEHRPSTLARRLLAQAGVDVDEPMACGLGGGVGFLYSIFEYKAVDHPLLTIVAQHHPMPWLEAVTTHLGIVPDVQHSSGAKVALRKLDDALAQGRSAHLLVARGHLPWHTGVDPMEAAEPYAVVVAGVDGGDYLVDDVPGGPWRIGAEDLAAAWAAHRKGRFEITTLGPPTGRVDVPQAVRRALTLTSDHLTGPVLGHAFDVNFGLSGMAKLSAELREPRKKSGWRARFGESAASRYAMSRLAECLTTAYTAPAGTRPLYAGFLDEAAALLGAPQLKDAAAAFAASGDQWQAVVDLAGGATGAEASVAAGVATGNPAATFDAIADHVDAAAARESEGVSAIRAALA
;
A
#
# COMPACT_ATOMS: atom_id res chain seq x y z
N MET A 1 -30.87 49.85 -8.47
CA MET A 1 -31.73 49.04 -9.36
C MET A 1 -31.38 47.58 -9.16
N ALA A 2 -32.19 46.73 -8.55
CA ALA A 2 -33.37 47.00 -7.70
C ALA A 2 -33.23 46.16 -6.42
N THR A 3 -33.72 46.67 -5.30
CA THR A 3 -33.41 46.17 -3.95
C THR A 3 -34.68 45.70 -3.24
N ALA A 4 -34.50 44.88 -2.19
CA ALA A 4 -35.53 44.31 -1.32
C ALA A 4 -36.65 45.25 -0.84
N ALA A 5 -37.82 44.67 -0.51
CA ALA A 5 -38.60 45.05 0.68
C ALA A 5 -39.66 44.00 1.07
N THR A 6 -39.76 43.75 2.37
CA THR A 6 -40.79 42.95 3.06
C THR A 6 -42.07 43.76 3.26
N VAL A 7 -43.27 43.15 3.20
CA VAL A 7 -44.50 43.70 3.80
C VAL A 7 -45.28 42.61 4.56
N THR A 8 -45.53 42.87 5.83
CA THR A 8 -46.39 42.09 6.75
C THR A 8 -47.78 42.70 6.85
N ARG A 9 -48.83 41.90 7.15
CA ARG A 9 -50.06 42.37 7.82
C ARG A 9 -50.87 41.25 8.49
N SER A 10 -51.64 41.64 9.50
CA SER A 10 -52.38 40.78 10.47
C SER A 10 -53.78 41.39 10.72
N SER A 11 -54.74 40.83 11.48
CA SER A 11 -54.76 39.71 12.46
C SER A 11 -56.20 39.13 12.59
N THR A 12 -56.63 38.74 13.80
CA THR A 12 -58.01 38.38 14.24
C THR A 12 -58.55 37.00 13.82
N ALA A 13 -59.22 36.19 14.65
CA ALA A 13 -59.55 36.27 16.09
C ALA A 13 -59.75 34.85 16.73
N GLY A 14 -59.70 34.75 18.07
CA GLY A 14 -60.30 33.63 18.86
C GLY A 14 -61.68 34.02 19.42
N PRO A 15 -62.29 33.35 20.46
CA PRO A 15 -61.63 32.47 21.47
C PRO A 15 -62.50 31.30 22.11
N ARG A 16 -61.93 30.61 23.14
CA ARG A 16 -62.58 29.81 24.25
C ARG A 16 -63.27 28.45 23.91
N ARG A 17 -62.84 27.26 24.42
CA ARG A 17 -62.89 26.61 25.80
C ARG A 17 -64.21 25.82 26.08
N PRO A 18 -64.30 24.81 27.01
CA PRO A 18 -63.28 23.99 27.72
C PRO A 18 -63.63 22.46 27.93
N ARG A 19 -62.85 21.77 28.80
CA ARG A 19 -62.77 20.32 29.16
C ARG A 19 -63.91 19.69 30.01
N ARG A 20 -63.99 18.34 29.99
CA ARG A 20 -64.11 17.35 31.12
C ARG A 20 -63.45 16.01 30.65
N GLY A 21 -62.91 15.09 31.45
CA GLY A 21 -62.65 14.95 32.90
C GLY A 21 -61.75 13.70 33.19
N ASP A 22 -61.30 13.50 34.44
CA ASP A 22 -60.17 12.60 34.83
C ASP A 22 -60.55 11.15 35.26
N GLY A 23 -59.54 10.29 35.58
CA GLY A 23 -59.64 8.84 35.99
C GLY A 23 -60.01 8.60 37.48
N PRO A 24 -59.44 7.61 38.26
CA PRO A 24 -58.48 6.50 38.00
C PRO A 24 -58.82 5.13 38.73
N GLY A 25 -57.91 4.13 38.81
CA GLY A 25 -57.79 3.22 40.00
C GLY A 25 -57.80 1.66 39.90
N SER A 26 -56.62 1.03 40.01
CA SER A 26 -56.20 -0.25 40.69
C SER A 26 -57.12 -1.47 41.03
N GLY A 27 -56.60 -2.71 40.84
CA GLY A 27 -56.55 -3.73 41.93
C GLY A 27 -56.85 -5.24 41.64
N GLY A 28 -55.88 -6.15 41.90
CA GLY A 28 -56.04 -7.62 42.09
C GLY A 28 -56.03 -8.53 40.84
N GLY A 29 -55.55 -9.79 40.82
CA GLY A 29 -54.84 -10.62 41.81
C GLY A 29 -55.14 -12.13 41.64
N GLY A 30 -54.16 -13.00 41.30
CA GLY A 30 -54.37 -14.46 41.13
C GLY A 30 -53.12 -15.25 40.70
N THR A 31 -52.97 -16.50 41.15
CA THR A 31 -51.70 -17.28 41.27
C THR A 31 -51.67 -18.64 40.53
N SER A 32 -50.48 -19.07 40.06
CA SER A 32 -49.94 -20.47 40.07
C SER A 32 -50.68 -21.62 39.31
N ASP A 33 -50.09 -22.73 38.81
CA ASP A 33 -48.70 -23.28 38.81
C ASP A 33 -48.43 -24.23 37.60
N ILE A 34 -47.15 -24.28 37.15
CA ILE A 34 -46.28 -25.42 36.76
C ILE A 34 -46.87 -26.77 36.23
N LEU A 35 -46.55 -27.20 34.98
CA LEU A 35 -45.59 -28.30 34.60
C LEU A 35 -45.52 -28.59 33.06
N ALA A 36 -44.43 -29.23 32.61
CA ALA A 36 -44.02 -29.45 31.20
C ALA A 36 -44.29 -30.91 30.70
N PRO A 37 -43.75 -31.44 29.56
CA PRO A 37 -43.04 -30.83 28.41
C PRO A 37 -43.56 -31.27 27.01
N GLY A 38 -43.02 -30.67 25.93
CA GLY A 38 -43.28 -31.09 24.53
C GLY A 38 -42.05 -30.93 23.62
N HIS A 39 -41.79 -31.91 22.75
CA HIS A 39 -40.58 -31.99 21.92
C HIS A 39 -40.40 -30.84 20.90
N PRO A 40 -39.14 -30.49 20.54
CA PRO A 40 -38.87 -29.43 19.57
C PRO A 40 -39.15 -29.88 18.12
N GLY A 41 -39.87 -29.04 17.37
CA GLY A 41 -39.96 -29.13 15.91
C GLY A 41 -38.65 -28.70 15.22
N PRO A 42 -38.46 -29.05 13.94
CA PRO A 42 -37.20 -28.84 13.24
C PRO A 42 -36.93 -27.36 12.94
N VAL A 43 -35.73 -26.90 13.29
CA VAL A 43 -35.22 -25.58 12.90
C VAL A 43 -34.84 -25.60 11.41
N PRO A 44 -35.34 -24.68 10.57
CA PRO A 44 -34.89 -24.59 9.18
C PRO A 44 -33.43 -24.14 9.11
N ALA A 45 -32.65 -24.78 8.24
CA ALA A 45 -31.21 -24.57 8.15
C ALA A 45 -30.85 -23.11 7.84
N ARG A 46 -29.96 -22.52 8.65
CA ARG A 46 -29.31 -21.24 8.32
C ARG A 46 -28.46 -21.43 7.07
N SER A 47 -28.79 -20.69 6.01
CA SER A 47 -27.93 -20.56 4.83
C SER A 47 -26.63 -19.86 5.23
N THR A 48 -25.53 -20.59 5.23
CA THR A 48 -24.19 -20.02 5.35
C THR A 48 -23.81 -19.33 4.04
N VAL A 49 -24.17 -18.05 3.93
CA VAL A 49 -23.66 -17.17 2.88
C VAL A 49 -22.16 -17.01 3.11
N GLN A 50 -21.35 -17.77 2.36
CA GLN A 50 -19.90 -17.62 2.34
C GLN A 50 -19.54 -16.29 1.66
N GLY A 51 -19.30 -15.26 2.48
CA GLY A 51 -18.70 -14.00 2.01
C GLY A 51 -17.30 -14.23 1.41
N PRO A 52 -16.86 -13.39 0.47
CA PRO A 52 -15.54 -13.52 -0.15
C PRO A 52 -14.41 -13.25 0.85
N VAL A 53 -13.39 -14.12 0.83
CA VAL A 53 -12.16 -13.99 1.64
C VAL A 53 -11.27 -12.86 1.08
N PRO A 54 -10.71 -11.96 1.92
CA PRO A 54 -9.87 -10.84 1.50
C PRO A 54 -8.66 -11.23 0.63
N ASP A 55 -8.25 -10.29 -0.21
CA ASP A 55 -7.61 -10.62 -1.49
C ASP A 55 -6.08 -10.78 -1.50
N GLY A 56 -5.35 -10.20 -0.54
CA GLY A 56 -3.90 -10.36 -0.43
C GLY A 56 -3.47 -11.83 -0.33
N LEU A 57 -4.25 -12.66 0.38
CA LEU A 57 -4.01 -14.09 0.53
C LEU A 57 -4.36 -14.93 -0.71
N ARG A 58 -5.05 -14.37 -1.71
CA ARG A 58 -5.45 -15.09 -2.93
C ARG A 58 -4.40 -15.04 -4.03
N ALA A 59 -3.56 -14.00 -4.09
CA ALA A 59 -2.41 -13.95 -5.00
C ALA A 59 -1.49 -15.18 -4.77
N LEU A 60 -1.15 -15.43 -3.50
CA LEU A 60 -0.35 -16.59 -3.06
C LEU A 60 -1.02 -17.95 -3.35
N ARG A 61 -2.35 -18.02 -3.49
CA ARG A 61 -3.08 -19.25 -3.86
C ARG A 61 -3.15 -19.52 -5.36
N CYS A 62 -2.93 -18.53 -6.23
CA CYS A 62 -2.99 -18.74 -7.68
C CYS A 62 -1.83 -19.60 -8.21
N LEU A 63 -0.65 -19.54 -7.57
CA LEU A 63 0.53 -20.37 -7.88
C LEU A 63 0.22 -21.88 -7.82
N ALA A 64 -0.64 -22.32 -6.91
CA ALA A 64 -0.92 -23.74 -6.68
C ALA A 64 -1.76 -24.44 -7.78
N ARG A 65 -2.25 -23.72 -8.80
CA ARG A 65 -3.05 -24.33 -9.90
C ARG A 65 -2.30 -24.53 -11.21
N LEU A 66 -1.05 -24.06 -11.32
CA LEU A 66 -0.25 -24.19 -12.55
C LEU A 66 0.77 -25.34 -12.51
N THR A 67 0.99 -25.96 -11.34
CA THR A 67 1.94 -27.07 -11.16
C THR A 67 1.36 -28.20 -10.30
N GLY A 68 0.88 -29.26 -10.94
CA GLY A 68 0.62 -30.56 -10.30
C GLY A 68 -0.84 -30.99 -10.16
N GLY A 69 -1.36 -31.69 -11.18
CA GLY A 69 -2.47 -32.62 -10.99
C GLY A 69 -1.95 -33.98 -10.51
N ALA A 70 -2.49 -34.51 -9.42
CA ALA A 70 -2.16 -35.85 -8.92
C ALA A 70 -3.16 -36.90 -9.43
N PRO A 71 -2.71 -38.08 -9.91
CA PRO A 71 -3.61 -39.15 -10.36
C PRO A 71 -4.18 -39.97 -9.20
N ARG A 72 -5.41 -40.47 -9.36
CA ARG A 72 -5.97 -41.53 -8.50
C ARG A 72 -5.55 -42.90 -9.02
N ALA A 73 -5.25 -43.82 -8.12
CA ALA A 73 -4.87 -45.20 -8.45
C ALA A 73 -6.08 -46.08 -8.76
N GLY A 74 -5.88 -47.07 -9.64
CA GLY A 74 -6.85 -48.12 -9.97
C GLY A 74 -6.43 -48.89 -11.23
N SER A 75 -6.23 -50.20 -11.11
CA SER A 75 -5.96 -51.13 -12.22
C SER A 75 -6.82 -52.37 -12.03
N PRO A 76 -7.24 -53.05 -13.12
CA PRO A 76 -6.39 -54.10 -13.71
C PRO A 76 -6.35 -54.12 -15.27
N SER A 77 -5.39 -54.88 -15.80
CA SER A 77 -5.10 -55.13 -17.25
C SER A 77 -5.84 -56.38 -17.79
N PRO A 78 -5.64 -56.90 -19.04
CA PRO A 78 -4.88 -56.48 -20.25
C PRO A 78 -5.76 -56.59 -21.55
N PRO A 79 -5.28 -56.81 -22.83
CA PRO A 79 -3.94 -56.74 -23.43
C PRO A 79 -3.79 -55.96 -24.79
N ALA A 80 -2.52 -55.68 -25.13
CA ALA A 80 -1.87 -55.66 -26.46
C ALA A 80 -2.42 -54.89 -27.71
N CYS A 81 -1.63 -53.87 -28.11
CA CYS A 81 -1.10 -53.61 -29.47
C CYS A 81 -2.02 -53.19 -30.65
N THR A 82 -1.91 -51.93 -31.11
CA THR A 82 -1.23 -51.60 -32.40
C THR A 82 -1.12 -50.07 -32.72
N ARG A 83 0.01 -49.70 -33.35
CA ARG A 83 0.28 -48.62 -34.33
C ARG A 83 -0.29 -47.18 -34.17
N ARG A 84 0.67 -46.22 -34.06
CA ARG A 84 0.82 -44.93 -34.82
C ARG A 84 -0.31 -43.86 -34.66
N ARG A 85 -0.06 -42.54 -34.65
CA ARG A 85 0.95 -41.72 -35.37
C ARG A 85 0.96 -40.28 -34.81
N SER A 86 2.14 -39.66 -34.62
CA SER A 86 2.40 -38.19 -34.61
C SER A 86 1.69 -37.30 -33.55
N TRP A 87 2.17 -36.12 -33.12
CA TRP A 87 3.21 -35.20 -33.63
C TRP A 87 4.18 -34.75 -32.51
N ARG A 88 5.36 -34.24 -32.93
CA ARG A 88 6.32 -33.55 -32.06
C ARG A 88 5.95 -32.06 -31.95
N GLN A 89 6.17 -31.45 -30.80
CA GLN A 89 6.94 -30.20 -30.72
C GLN A 89 7.89 -30.23 -29.51
N ARG A 90 9.04 -29.59 -29.66
CA ARG A 90 10.22 -29.70 -28.78
C ARG A 90 10.52 -28.30 -28.24
N TRP A 91 10.65 -28.15 -26.93
CA TRP A 91 11.30 -26.99 -26.32
C TRP A 91 12.69 -27.43 -25.86
N PRO A 92 13.78 -26.73 -26.24
CA PRO A 92 15.11 -27.07 -25.77
C PRO A 92 15.37 -26.39 -24.40
N PHE A 93 15.39 -27.19 -23.34
CA PHE A 93 16.20 -26.87 -22.17
C PHE A 93 17.68 -26.97 -22.57
N VAL A 94 18.49 -25.98 -22.19
CA VAL A 94 19.94 -26.09 -22.15
C VAL A 94 20.40 -25.69 -20.76
N ILE A 95 20.99 -26.65 -20.05
CA ILE A 95 21.72 -26.42 -18.81
C ILE A 95 23.20 -26.34 -19.17
N ALA A 96 23.81 -25.20 -18.88
CA ALA A 96 25.25 -25.03 -18.71
C ALA A 96 25.40 -23.97 -17.60
N GLY A 97 26.29 -24.09 -16.63
CA GLY A 97 27.50 -24.91 -16.59
C GLY A 97 28.60 -23.98 -16.12
N ALA A 98 29.14 -24.21 -14.93
CA ALA A 98 30.01 -23.25 -14.27
C ALA A 98 31.34 -23.05 -15.01
N THR A 99 31.88 -21.83 -14.94
CA THR A 99 33.30 -21.58 -15.19
C THR A 99 33.78 -20.41 -14.33
N GLU A 100 34.80 -20.63 -13.51
CA GLU A 100 35.63 -19.56 -12.97
C GLU A 100 36.40 -18.87 -14.10
N LEU A 101 36.61 -17.56 -14.02
CA LEU A 101 37.78 -16.95 -14.68
C LEU A 101 38.30 -15.70 -13.97
N VAL A 102 39.36 -15.93 -13.18
CA VAL A 102 40.58 -15.10 -13.07
C VAL A 102 40.42 -13.58 -13.22
N ILE A 103 40.45 -12.88 -12.09
CA ILE A 103 40.74 -11.44 -12.05
C ILE A 103 42.18 -11.23 -12.52
N ARG A 104 42.37 -10.52 -13.64
CA ARG A 104 43.69 -10.06 -14.09
C ARG A 104 43.79 -8.55 -13.99
N ASN A 105 44.66 -8.10 -13.10
CA ASN A 105 44.95 -6.71 -12.82
C ASN A 105 45.74 -6.08 -14.00
N VAL A 106 45.27 -4.95 -14.54
CA VAL A 106 46.01 -4.16 -15.54
C VAL A 106 45.94 -2.68 -15.14
N GLY A 107 47.11 -2.08 -14.93
CA GLY A 107 47.26 -0.69 -14.52
C GLY A 107 46.84 0.33 -15.58
N GLY A 108 46.66 1.57 -15.15
CA GLY A 108 46.04 2.61 -15.95
C GLY A 108 46.83 3.06 -17.19
N CYS A 109 46.08 3.52 -18.19
CA CYS A 109 46.58 4.39 -19.26
C CYS A 109 45.70 5.64 -19.33
N ARG A 110 46.32 6.83 -19.30
CA ARG A 110 45.63 8.10 -19.56
C ARG A 110 45.32 8.20 -21.06
N ALA A 111 44.05 8.24 -21.44
CA ALA A 111 43.63 8.69 -22.76
C ALA A 111 43.10 10.12 -22.68
N ARG A 112 43.64 11.03 -23.50
CA ARG A 112 43.14 12.40 -23.66
C ARG A 112 42.19 12.48 -24.84
N GLY A 113 41.03 13.10 -24.60
CA GLY A 113 40.07 13.69 -25.54
C GLY A 113 40.09 13.31 -27.02
N ALA A 114 39.00 12.68 -27.45
CA ALA A 114 38.30 13.01 -28.69
C ALA A 114 36.81 13.11 -28.33
N GLY A 115 36.16 14.22 -28.67
CA GLY A 115 34.79 14.49 -28.24
C GLY A 115 33.83 14.52 -29.41
N ASP A 116 32.83 13.63 -29.38
CA ASP A 116 31.63 13.70 -30.22
C ASP A 116 30.42 14.02 -29.33
N GLY A 117 30.37 15.28 -28.88
CA GLY A 117 29.22 15.82 -28.17
C GLY A 117 28.04 15.99 -29.11
N GLY A 118 27.20 14.96 -29.23
CA GLY A 118 25.93 14.99 -29.95
C GLY A 118 24.88 15.89 -29.30
N THR A 119 25.18 17.19 -29.12
CA THR A 119 24.24 18.19 -28.66
C THR A 119 23.21 18.48 -29.74
N TRP A 120 22.11 17.71 -29.71
CA TRP A 120 20.88 18.13 -30.39
C TRP A 120 20.52 19.55 -29.92
N PRO A 121 20.19 20.48 -30.85
CA PRO A 121 19.77 21.82 -30.45
C PRO A 121 18.50 21.70 -29.58
N PRO A 122 18.39 22.45 -28.47
CA PRO A 122 17.24 22.36 -27.59
C PRO A 122 15.95 22.62 -28.38
N ARG A 123 15.05 21.62 -28.39
CA ARG A 123 13.85 21.59 -29.24
C ARG A 123 13.07 22.90 -29.05
N ARG A 124 12.98 23.70 -30.11
CA ARG A 124 12.34 25.02 -30.05
C ARG A 124 10.84 24.85 -29.81
N MET A 125 10.40 25.11 -28.58
CA MET A 125 8.99 24.96 -28.16
C MET A 125 8.04 25.65 -29.14
N THR A 126 7.00 24.95 -29.56
CA THR A 126 5.88 25.50 -30.32
C THR A 126 5.14 26.57 -29.52
N MET A 127 4.46 27.48 -30.21
CA MET A 127 3.67 28.54 -29.56
C MET A 127 2.59 27.99 -28.62
N THR A 128 2.03 26.81 -28.92
CA THR A 128 1.03 26.12 -28.09
C THR A 128 1.65 25.57 -26.81
N GLU A 129 2.81 24.91 -26.88
CA GLU A 129 3.57 24.45 -25.71
C GLU A 129 3.98 25.64 -24.82
N GLN A 130 4.45 26.74 -25.41
CA GLN A 130 4.78 27.97 -24.67
C GLN A 130 3.55 28.60 -23.99
N LYS A 131 2.38 28.58 -24.64
CA LYS A 131 1.11 29.09 -24.07
C LYS A 131 0.64 28.24 -22.90
N LYS A 132 0.71 26.91 -23.02
CA LYS A 132 0.41 25.95 -21.92
C LYS A 132 1.36 26.15 -20.75
N LEU A 133 2.68 26.18 -20.98
CA LEU A 133 3.68 26.46 -19.94
C LEU A 133 3.36 27.77 -19.19
N LYS A 134 3.12 28.88 -19.92
CA LYS A 134 2.74 30.17 -19.29
C LYS A 134 1.40 30.14 -18.56
N ALA A 135 0.52 29.18 -18.80
CA ALA A 135 -0.72 29.01 -18.03
C ALA A 135 -0.44 28.26 -16.72
N HIS A 136 0.24 27.12 -16.78
CA HIS A 136 0.62 26.33 -15.60
C HIS A 136 1.53 27.10 -14.62
N VAL A 137 2.45 27.93 -15.12
CA VAL A 137 3.24 28.82 -14.24
C VAL A 137 2.35 29.79 -13.48
N ARG A 138 1.35 30.40 -14.15
CA ARG A 138 0.42 31.34 -13.50
C ARG A 138 -0.51 30.67 -12.50
N ASP A 139 -1.00 29.47 -12.81
CA ASP A 139 -1.78 28.65 -11.87
C ASP A 139 -0.98 28.34 -10.60
N ARG A 140 0.26 27.87 -10.74
CA ARG A 140 1.13 27.60 -9.60
C ARG A 140 1.42 28.86 -8.79
N MET A 141 1.74 29.99 -9.43
CA MET A 141 1.95 31.27 -8.74
C MET A 141 0.71 31.67 -7.93
N ALA A 142 -0.49 31.51 -8.48
CA ALA A 142 -1.74 31.84 -7.78
C ALA A 142 -2.01 30.92 -6.58
N ARG A 143 -1.65 29.62 -6.65
CA ARG A 143 -1.82 28.67 -5.55
C ARG A 143 -0.76 28.77 -4.45
N THR A 144 0.49 29.08 -4.81
CA THR A 144 1.65 28.94 -3.90
C THR A 144 2.29 30.26 -3.48
N GLY A 145 1.96 31.38 -4.14
CA GLY A 145 2.67 32.66 -3.96
C GLY A 145 4.11 32.68 -4.48
N GLU A 146 4.58 31.62 -5.15
CA GLU A 146 5.93 31.53 -5.69
C GLU A 146 6.24 32.61 -6.75
N SER A 147 7.52 33.00 -6.82
CA SER A 147 8.00 33.85 -7.91
C SER A 147 7.82 33.19 -9.28
N TYR A 148 7.64 33.98 -10.36
CA TYR A 148 7.52 33.44 -11.72
C TYR A 148 8.71 32.55 -12.11
N THR A 149 9.93 32.85 -11.65
CA THR A 149 11.13 32.04 -11.92
C THR A 149 11.14 30.73 -11.13
N THR A 150 10.69 30.73 -9.88
CA THR A 150 10.52 29.51 -9.06
C THR A 150 9.42 28.62 -9.64
N ALA A 151 8.21 29.18 -9.84
CA ALA A 151 7.09 28.47 -10.43
C ALA A 151 7.41 27.98 -11.85
N ARG A 152 8.11 28.77 -12.67
CA ARG A 152 8.62 28.31 -13.98
C ARG A 152 9.64 27.21 -13.85
N ARG A 153 10.53 27.20 -12.85
CA ARG A 153 11.46 26.07 -12.65
C ARG A 153 10.69 24.80 -12.28
N HIS A 154 9.70 24.88 -11.40
CA HIS A 154 8.85 23.75 -11.00
C HIS A 154 7.93 23.23 -12.13
N VAL A 155 7.59 24.07 -13.12
CA VAL A 155 6.63 23.74 -14.20
C VAL A 155 7.32 23.54 -15.58
N ALA A 156 8.56 24.01 -15.76
CA ALA A 156 9.31 23.79 -17.01
C ALA A 156 9.76 22.33 -17.20
N HIS A 157 9.69 21.53 -16.13
CA HIS A 157 9.64 20.08 -16.19
C HIS A 157 8.14 19.72 -16.01
N ILE A 158 7.41 19.09 -16.93
CA ILE A 158 7.75 18.42 -18.19
C ILE A 158 6.64 18.72 -19.22
N LEU A 159 6.98 18.87 -20.51
CA LEU A 159 5.97 18.97 -21.58
C LEU A 159 5.15 17.67 -21.65
N GLY A 160 3.83 17.78 -21.75
CA GLY A 160 2.95 16.61 -21.86
C GLY A 160 2.29 16.15 -20.55
N VAL A 161 2.70 16.69 -19.40
CA VAL A 161 2.03 16.47 -18.10
C VAL A 161 0.64 17.10 -18.10
N VAL A 162 -0.32 16.42 -17.48
CA VAL A 162 -1.71 16.89 -17.40
C VAL A 162 -1.86 18.11 -16.46
N PRO A 163 -2.82 19.03 -16.72
CA PRO A 163 -3.06 20.18 -15.85
C PRO A 163 -3.31 19.82 -14.39
N GLY A 164 -2.80 20.64 -13.47
CA GLY A 164 -3.05 20.49 -12.02
C GLY A 164 -2.16 19.46 -11.32
N TYR A 165 -1.58 18.49 -12.04
CA TYR A 165 -0.66 17.51 -11.44
C TYR A 165 0.59 18.23 -10.88
N PRO A 166 0.96 18.04 -9.60
CA PRO A 166 1.93 18.92 -8.93
C PRO A 166 3.39 18.67 -9.33
N GLY A 167 3.68 17.54 -9.99
CA GLY A 167 5.01 17.18 -10.49
C GLY A 167 5.48 15.82 -10.01
N PHE A 168 6.73 15.49 -10.35
CA PHE A 168 7.43 14.26 -9.98
C PHE A 168 8.57 14.60 -9.02
N GLY A 169 9.13 13.60 -8.33
CA GLY A 169 10.27 13.80 -7.44
C GLY A 169 10.26 12.84 -6.26
N ALA A 170 11.11 13.12 -5.28
CA ALA A 170 11.26 12.34 -4.06
C ALA A 170 9.94 12.20 -3.27
N PHE A 171 9.94 11.18 -2.43
CA PHE A 171 8.92 10.81 -1.46
C PHE A 171 9.59 10.03 -0.33
N GLU A 172 8.95 10.00 0.83
CA GLU A 172 9.30 9.05 1.90
C GLU A 172 8.48 7.77 1.77
N HIS A 173 7.16 7.92 1.54
CA HIS A 173 6.23 6.80 1.43
C HIS A 173 5.47 6.87 0.11
N ARG A 174 5.91 6.02 -0.83
CA ARG A 174 5.44 6.01 -2.22
C ARG A 174 3.91 6.02 -2.39
N PRO A 175 3.11 5.14 -1.73
CA PRO A 175 1.65 5.15 -1.89
C PRO A 175 1.01 6.46 -1.43
N SER A 176 1.51 7.05 -0.33
CA SER A 176 1.02 8.32 0.20
C SER A 176 1.35 9.49 -0.71
N THR A 177 2.57 9.56 -1.25
CA THR A 177 2.88 10.59 -2.24
C THR A 177 2.07 10.45 -3.52
N LEU A 178 1.87 9.23 -4.06
CA LEU A 178 1.02 9.05 -5.25
C LEU A 178 -0.43 9.50 -4.97
N ALA A 179 -1.01 9.11 -3.82
CA ALA A 179 -2.33 9.56 -3.39
C ALA A 179 -2.41 11.08 -3.22
N ARG A 180 -1.41 11.69 -2.56
CA ARG A 180 -1.27 13.14 -2.39
C ARG A 180 -1.25 13.89 -3.72
N ARG A 181 -0.48 13.40 -4.70
CA ARG A 181 -0.36 14.06 -6.02
C ARG A 181 -1.67 13.98 -6.81
N LEU A 182 -2.43 12.88 -6.67
CA LEU A 182 -3.79 12.75 -7.21
C LEU A 182 -4.79 13.69 -6.51
N LEU A 183 -4.75 13.78 -5.18
CA LEU A 183 -5.59 14.69 -4.39
C LEU A 183 -5.32 16.15 -4.75
N ALA A 184 -4.06 16.55 -4.86
CA ALA A 184 -3.66 17.91 -5.22
C ALA A 184 -4.17 18.30 -6.61
N GLN A 185 -4.20 17.36 -7.58
CA GLN A 185 -4.84 17.58 -8.88
C GLN A 185 -6.37 17.74 -8.75
N ALA A 186 -7.01 16.97 -7.86
CA ALA A 186 -8.43 17.11 -7.54
C ALA A 186 -8.76 18.36 -6.69
N GLY A 187 -7.78 19.21 -6.36
CA GLY A 187 -7.97 20.43 -5.57
C GLY A 187 -8.05 20.21 -4.05
N VAL A 188 -7.63 19.04 -3.56
CA VAL A 188 -7.46 18.74 -2.14
C VAL A 188 -5.97 18.75 -1.83
N ASP A 189 -5.47 19.84 -1.26
CA ASP A 189 -4.06 19.95 -0.91
C ASP A 189 -3.82 19.39 0.50
N VAL A 190 -2.89 18.44 0.59
CA VAL A 190 -2.38 17.83 1.82
C VAL A 190 -0.89 17.55 1.61
N ASP A 191 -0.13 17.50 2.68
CA ASP A 191 1.26 17.06 2.68
C ASP A 191 1.37 15.51 2.71
N GLU A 192 2.60 15.00 2.74
CA GLU A 192 2.87 13.56 2.73
C GLU A 192 2.52 12.86 4.05
N PRO A 193 2.79 13.42 5.25
CA PRO A 193 2.33 12.85 6.51
C PRO A 193 0.79 12.78 6.57
N MET A 194 0.07 13.85 6.27
CA MET A 194 -1.41 13.84 6.25
C MET A 194 -1.96 12.80 5.27
N ALA A 195 -1.40 12.68 4.06
CA ALA A 195 -1.75 11.62 3.12
C ALA A 195 -1.38 10.21 3.61
N CYS A 196 -0.35 10.08 4.45
CA CYS A 196 0.02 8.83 5.10
C CYS A 196 -1.00 8.41 6.17
N GLY A 197 -1.35 9.30 7.09
CA GLY A 197 -2.40 9.04 8.07
C GLY A 197 -3.74 8.70 7.43
N LEU A 198 -4.19 9.51 6.45
CA LEU A 198 -5.42 9.27 5.71
C LEU A 198 -5.43 7.95 4.93
N GLY A 199 -4.27 7.38 4.58
CA GLY A 199 -4.17 6.04 3.99
C GLY A 199 -4.32 4.88 4.98
N GLY A 200 -4.52 5.18 6.27
CA GLY A 200 -4.51 4.24 7.39
C GLY A 200 -3.16 4.11 8.09
N GLY A 201 -2.13 4.82 7.63
CA GLY A 201 -0.86 4.96 8.32
C GLY A 201 -0.07 3.65 8.49
N VAL A 202 0.44 3.46 9.71
CA VAL A 202 1.19 2.25 10.09
C VAL A 202 0.30 1.02 10.16
N GLY A 203 0.94 -0.13 10.01
CA GLY A 203 0.33 -1.42 10.30
C GLY A 203 1.40 -2.41 10.70
N PHE A 204 0.96 -3.65 10.91
CA PHE A 204 1.87 -4.78 11.00
C PHE A 204 1.18 -6.03 10.48
N LEU A 205 1.88 -6.79 9.64
CA LEU A 205 1.57 -8.17 9.28
C LEU A 205 2.87 -8.95 9.28
N TYR A 206 2.93 -10.09 9.96
CA TYR A 206 4.08 -11.00 9.94
C TYR A 206 3.67 -12.40 9.48
N SER A 207 4.29 -12.88 8.40
CA SER A 207 4.04 -14.23 7.90
C SER A 207 5.32 -14.90 7.38
N ILE A 208 5.36 -16.22 7.52
CA ILE A 208 6.37 -17.09 6.91
C ILE A 208 5.64 -18.13 6.05
N PHE A 209 6.12 -18.33 4.83
CA PHE A 209 5.57 -19.29 3.88
C PHE A 209 6.60 -20.37 3.53
N GLU A 210 6.21 -21.63 3.63
CA GLU A 210 7.08 -22.78 3.39
C GLU A 210 6.65 -23.48 2.09
N TYR A 211 7.51 -23.46 1.06
CA TYR A 211 7.23 -24.01 -0.27
C TYR A 211 8.24 -25.11 -0.62
N LYS A 212 7.78 -26.26 -1.15
CA LYS A 212 8.65 -27.38 -1.56
C LYS A 212 9.65 -27.08 -2.68
N ALA A 213 9.50 -25.94 -3.35
CA ALA A 213 10.32 -25.52 -4.49
C ALA A 213 11.39 -24.48 -4.11
N VAL A 214 11.51 -24.14 -2.82
CA VAL A 214 12.50 -23.18 -2.30
C VAL A 214 13.21 -23.84 -1.11
N ASP A 215 14.53 -23.73 -1.03
CA ASP A 215 15.35 -24.42 -0.03
C ASP A 215 15.25 -23.83 1.39
N HIS A 216 14.58 -22.68 1.54
CA HIS A 216 14.28 -22.04 2.82
C HIS A 216 12.88 -21.41 2.81
N PRO A 217 12.28 -21.13 3.98
CA PRO A 217 11.01 -20.41 4.06
C PRO A 217 11.14 -18.98 3.50
N LEU A 218 10.04 -18.43 2.99
CA LEU A 218 9.94 -17.04 2.56
C LEU A 218 9.38 -16.19 3.71
N LEU A 219 10.05 -15.08 4.03
CA LEU A 219 9.63 -14.11 5.05
C LEU A 219 8.88 -12.95 4.38
N THR A 220 7.75 -12.55 4.97
CA THR A 220 7.04 -11.33 4.59
C THR A 220 6.64 -10.56 5.86
N ILE A 221 7.04 -9.30 5.91
CA ILE A 221 6.51 -8.31 6.84
C ILE A 221 5.88 -7.18 6.01
N VAL A 222 4.73 -6.68 6.46
CA VAL A 222 4.12 -5.43 5.95
C VAL A 222 3.99 -4.49 7.14
N ALA A 223 4.80 -3.43 7.15
CA ALA A 223 4.84 -2.45 8.24
C ALA A 223 3.92 -1.23 7.99
N GLN A 224 3.08 -1.27 6.96
CA GLN A 224 2.11 -0.23 6.64
C GLN A 224 0.67 -0.76 6.73
N HIS A 225 -0.33 0.12 6.65
CA HIS A 225 -1.73 -0.29 6.57
C HIS A 225 -2.03 -1.27 5.41
N HIS A 226 -2.77 -2.33 5.74
CA HIS A 226 -3.23 -3.45 4.91
C HIS A 226 -4.46 -4.08 5.61
N PRO A 227 -5.48 -4.65 4.91
CA PRO A 227 -5.53 -5.04 3.50
C PRO A 227 -6.12 -4.01 2.53
N MET A 228 -6.71 -2.92 3.01
CA MET A 228 -7.36 -1.94 2.13
C MET A 228 -6.30 -1.22 1.27
N PRO A 229 -6.51 -1.07 -0.05
CA PRO A 229 -5.62 -0.28 -0.91
C PRO A 229 -5.49 1.17 -0.45
N TRP A 230 -4.29 1.73 -0.58
CA TRP A 230 -3.96 3.05 -0.02
C TRP A 230 -4.78 4.20 -0.60
N LEU A 231 -4.95 4.25 -1.93
CA LEU A 231 -5.79 5.27 -2.56
C LEU A 231 -7.26 5.14 -2.13
N GLU A 232 -7.76 3.91 -1.99
CA GLU A 232 -9.13 3.62 -1.53
C GLU A 232 -9.35 4.06 -0.08
N ALA A 233 -8.40 3.80 0.82
CA ALA A 233 -8.44 4.26 2.21
C ALA A 233 -8.46 5.80 2.28
N VAL A 234 -7.55 6.47 1.57
CA VAL A 234 -7.50 7.95 1.50
C VAL A 234 -8.83 8.53 1.01
N THR A 235 -9.36 8.03 -0.11
CA THR A 235 -10.59 8.57 -0.69
C THR A 235 -11.82 8.26 0.16
N THR A 236 -11.89 7.06 0.76
CA THR A 236 -12.95 6.67 1.70
C THR A 236 -12.96 7.58 2.93
N HIS A 237 -11.80 7.85 3.53
CA HIS A 237 -11.70 8.75 4.68
C HIS A 237 -12.08 10.19 4.34
N LEU A 238 -11.74 10.68 3.14
CA LEU A 238 -12.09 12.04 2.69
C LEU A 238 -13.52 12.15 2.15
N GLY A 239 -14.24 11.04 1.95
CA GLY A 239 -15.57 11.02 1.31
C GLY A 239 -15.54 11.35 -0.18
N ILE A 240 -14.39 11.14 -0.83
CA ILE A 240 -14.19 11.35 -2.27
C ILE A 240 -14.55 10.05 -2.99
N VAL A 241 -15.36 10.13 -4.04
CA VAL A 241 -15.70 8.98 -4.89
C VAL A 241 -14.79 8.99 -6.12
N PRO A 242 -13.90 8.00 -6.31
CA PRO A 242 -13.07 7.91 -7.51
C PRO A 242 -13.90 7.53 -8.75
N ASP A 243 -13.51 8.03 -9.93
CA ASP A 243 -13.99 7.48 -11.21
C ASP A 243 -13.14 6.26 -11.57
N VAL A 244 -13.73 5.07 -11.47
CA VAL A 244 -13.08 3.78 -11.74
C VAL A 244 -13.64 3.19 -13.04
N GLN A 245 -12.76 2.97 -14.01
CA GLN A 245 -13.12 2.44 -15.32
C GLN A 245 -12.36 1.16 -15.65
N HIS A 246 -13.09 0.06 -15.82
CA HIS A 246 -12.51 -1.21 -16.27
C HIS A 246 -12.59 -1.37 -17.80
N SER A 247 -11.72 -2.20 -18.37
CA SER A 247 -11.78 -2.62 -19.78
C SER A 247 -11.45 -4.10 -19.95
N SER A 248 -11.97 -4.73 -21.01
CA SER A 248 -11.75 -6.15 -21.28
C SER A 248 -10.41 -6.47 -21.98
N GLY A 249 -9.72 -5.47 -22.53
CA GLY A 249 -8.46 -5.65 -23.26
C GLY A 249 -7.67 -4.37 -23.52
N ALA A 250 -6.36 -4.52 -23.74
CA ALA A 250 -5.37 -3.44 -23.82
C ALA A 250 -5.75 -2.29 -24.76
N LYS A 251 -6.16 -2.57 -26.00
CA LYS A 251 -6.52 -1.52 -26.98
C LYS A 251 -7.69 -0.61 -26.53
N VAL A 252 -8.60 -1.13 -25.69
CA VAL A 252 -9.67 -0.32 -25.10
C VAL A 252 -9.17 0.44 -23.87
N ALA A 253 -8.32 -0.19 -23.06
CA ALA A 253 -7.73 0.39 -21.87
C ALA A 253 -6.83 1.59 -22.19
N LEU A 254 -5.91 1.44 -23.15
CA LEU A 254 -5.02 2.51 -23.63
C LEU A 254 -5.83 3.70 -24.17
N ARG A 255 -6.86 3.46 -24.99
CA ARG A 255 -7.71 4.56 -25.48
C ARG A 255 -8.41 5.31 -24.34
N LYS A 256 -8.95 4.61 -23.33
CA LYS A 256 -9.55 5.27 -22.16
C LYS A 256 -8.53 6.06 -21.34
N LEU A 257 -7.28 5.58 -21.28
CA LEU A 257 -6.17 6.29 -20.64
C LEU A 257 -5.85 7.57 -21.43
N ASP A 258 -5.74 7.49 -22.75
CA ASP A 258 -5.55 8.65 -23.64
C ASP A 258 -6.71 9.65 -23.50
N ASP A 259 -7.96 9.19 -23.47
CA ASP A 259 -9.16 10.01 -23.28
C ASP A 259 -9.13 10.74 -21.92
N ALA A 260 -8.72 10.05 -20.84
CA ALA A 260 -8.57 10.65 -19.50
C ALA A 260 -7.46 11.70 -19.44
N LEU A 261 -6.29 11.40 -20.01
CA LEU A 261 -5.15 12.32 -20.08
C LEU A 261 -5.45 13.54 -20.96
N ALA A 262 -6.18 13.36 -22.07
CA ALA A 262 -6.65 14.45 -22.93
C ALA A 262 -7.68 15.36 -22.22
N GLN A 263 -8.49 14.80 -21.32
CA GLN A 263 -9.36 15.55 -20.40
C GLN A 263 -8.60 16.18 -19.22
N GLY A 264 -7.28 15.99 -19.14
CA GLY A 264 -6.43 16.55 -18.10
C GLY A 264 -6.45 15.80 -16.77
N ARG A 265 -6.92 14.56 -16.74
CA ARG A 265 -6.98 13.72 -15.53
C ARG A 265 -5.79 12.75 -15.51
N SER A 266 -5.01 12.74 -14.42
CA SER A 266 -4.00 11.70 -14.22
C SER A 266 -4.67 10.40 -13.78
N ALA A 267 -4.02 9.27 -14.07
CA ALA A 267 -4.60 7.94 -13.97
C ALA A 267 -3.77 7.05 -13.04
N HIS A 268 -4.37 6.64 -11.92
CA HIS A 268 -3.83 5.58 -11.07
C HIS A 268 -4.12 4.21 -11.69
N LEU A 269 -3.08 3.41 -11.90
CA LEU A 269 -3.14 2.06 -12.50
C LEU A 269 -2.52 1.03 -11.56
N LEU A 270 -3.07 -0.19 -11.54
CA LEU A 270 -2.40 -1.37 -10.97
C LEU A 270 -1.73 -2.18 -12.09
N VAL A 271 -0.40 -2.23 -12.10
CA VAL A 271 0.44 -2.95 -13.07
C VAL A 271 1.29 -4.01 -12.39
N ALA A 272 1.97 -4.86 -13.16
CA ALA A 272 2.95 -5.83 -12.68
C ALA A 272 4.34 -5.18 -12.57
N ARG A 273 4.92 -5.11 -11.36
CA ARG A 273 6.20 -4.38 -11.11
C ARG A 273 7.34 -4.86 -12.01
N GLY A 274 7.49 -6.17 -12.20
CA GLY A 274 8.59 -6.77 -12.98
C GLY A 274 8.51 -6.56 -14.49
N HIS A 275 7.47 -5.90 -14.98
CA HIS A 275 7.29 -5.52 -16.39
C HIS A 275 7.55 -4.02 -16.65
N LEU A 276 7.86 -3.23 -15.62
CA LEU A 276 8.23 -1.83 -15.78
C LEU A 276 9.73 -1.71 -16.09
N PRO A 277 10.15 -1.03 -17.19
CA PRO A 277 11.51 -1.14 -17.71
C PRO A 277 12.61 -0.52 -16.83
N TRP A 278 12.25 0.30 -15.84
CA TRP A 278 13.17 0.85 -14.84
C TRP A 278 13.27 0.02 -13.55
N HIS A 279 12.41 -0.99 -13.36
CA HIS A 279 12.50 -1.93 -12.24
C HIS A 279 13.36 -3.14 -12.64
N THR A 280 14.67 -3.05 -12.39
CA THR A 280 15.62 -4.15 -12.66
C THR A 280 15.76 -5.08 -11.46
N GLY A 281 16.02 -6.36 -11.69
CA GLY A 281 16.32 -7.33 -10.62
C GLY A 281 15.11 -7.75 -9.76
N VAL A 282 13.89 -7.50 -10.22
CA VAL A 282 12.65 -7.97 -9.57
C VAL A 282 12.61 -9.50 -9.59
N ASP A 283 12.38 -10.11 -8.42
CA ASP A 283 12.21 -11.56 -8.30
C ASP A 283 11.07 -12.06 -9.21
N PRO A 284 11.25 -13.12 -10.01
CA PRO A 284 10.20 -13.69 -10.84
C PRO A 284 8.90 -14.05 -10.11
N MET A 285 8.96 -14.34 -8.81
CA MET A 285 7.79 -14.56 -7.94
C MET A 285 7.05 -13.25 -7.61
N GLU A 286 7.78 -12.14 -7.45
CA GLU A 286 7.21 -10.81 -7.19
C GLU A 286 6.83 -10.06 -8.49
N ALA A 287 7.31 -10.51 -9.66
CA ALA A 287 7.16 -9.80 -10.94
C ALA A 287 5.72 -9.45 -11.32
N ALA A 288 4.74 -10.29 -10.95
CA ALA A 288 3.31 -10.12 -11.23
C ALA A 288 2.50 -9.49 -10.06
N GLU A 289 3.15 -9.06 -8.98
CA GLU A 289 2.49 -8.42 -7.85
C GLU A 289 1.79 -7.11 -8.25
N PRO A 290 0.61 -6.81 -7.66
CA PRO A 290 -0.10 -5.57 -7.92
C PRO A 290 0.72 -4.37 -7.47
N TYR A 291 1.10 -3.51 -8.42
CA TYR A 291 1.94 -2.35 -8.18
C TYR A 291 1.26 -1.09 -8.69
N ALA A 292 0.93 -0.18 -7.77
CA ALA A 292 0.19 1.05 -8.06
C ALA A 292 1.10 2.12 -8.66
N VAL A 293 0.87 2.58 -9.89
CA VAL A 293 1.59 3.71 -10.53
C VAL A 293 0.62 4.82 -10.92
N VAL A 294 1.10 6.04 -11.15
CA VAL A 294 0.28 7.12 -11.72
C VAL A 294 0.81 7.53 -13.09
N VAL A 295 -0.02 7.40 -14.12
CA VAL A 295 0.25 8.01 -15.43
C VAL A 295 -0.23 9.45 -15.40
N ALA A 296 0.72 10.37 -15.52
CA ALA A 296 0.50 11.81 -15.33
C ALA A 296 0.67 12.63 -16.62
N GLY A 297 0.80 11.99 -17.79
CA GLY A 297 0.90 12.70 -19.07
C GLY A 297 1.34 11.83 -20.24
N VAL A 298 1.51 12.46 -21.40
CA VAL A 298 2.08 11.88 -22.63
C VAL A 298 3.06 12.86 -23.25
N ASP A 299 4.29 12.41 -23.52
CA ASP A 299 5.33 13.20 -24.19
C ASP A 299 5.97 12.38 -25.31
N GLY A 300 6.06 12.93 -26.52
CA GLY A 300 6.63 12.24 -27.69
C GLY A 300 5.86 10.99 -28.19
N GLY A 301 4.80 10.57 -27.50
CA GLY A 301 4.09 9.30 -27.74
C GLY A 301 4.23 8.30 -26.58
N ASP A 302 5.15 8.55 -25.64
CA ASP A 302 5.34 7.76 -24.42
C ASP A 302 4.48 8.30 -23.28
N TYR A 303 3.98 7.40 -22.43
CA TYR A 303 3.31 7.76 -21.19
C TYR A 303 4.33 8.23 -20.14
N LEU A 304 4.02 9.34 -19.46
CA LEU A 304 4.79 9.86 -18.34
C LEU A 304 4.29 9.24 -17.04
N VAL A 305 5.13 8.44 -16.37
CA VAL A 305 4.77 7.66 -15.18
C VAL A 305 5.47 8.22 -13.94
N ASP A 306 4.68 8.44 -12.90
CA ASP A 306 5.12 8.67 -11.53
C ASP A 306 5.15 7.35 -10.77
N ASP A 307 6.31 7.01 -10.21
CA ASP A 307 6.61 5.71 -9.62
C ASP A 307 7.74 5.78 -8.59
N VAL A 308 8.99 5.85 -9.04
CA VAL A 308 10.20 5.92 -8.19
C VAL A 308 10.92 7.26 -8.35
N PRO A 309 11.74 7.70 -7.36
CA PRO A 309 12.41 9.00 -7.42
C PRO A 309 13.28 9.15 -8.67
N GLY A 310 13.40 10.38 -9.17
CA GLY A 310 14.10 10.68 -10.43
C GLY A 310 13.23 10.69 -11.68
N GLY A 311 11.91 10.44 -11.55
CA GLY A 311 10.95 10.53 -12.65
C GLY A 311 10.74 11.96 -13.24
N PRO A 312 9.93 12.09 -14.30
CA PRO A 312 9.03 11.09 -14.85
C PRO A 312 9.75 9.99 -15.61
N TRP A 313 9.27 8.77 -15.40
CA TRP A 313 9.66 7.63 -16.22
C TRP A 313 8.82 7.62 -17.50
N ARG A 314 9.40 7.11 -18.59
CA ARG A 314 8.72 7.00 -19.90
C ARG A 314 8.50 5.53 -20.22
N ILE A 315 7.30 5.22 -20.72
CA ILE A 315 6.94 3.88 -21.16
C ILE A 315 6.09 3.95 -22.44
N GLY A 316 6.45 3.13 -23.43
CA GLY A 316 5.67 2.99 -24.66
C GLY A 316 4.33 2.29 -24.41
N ALA A 317 3.36 2.48 -25.31
CA ALA A 317 2.03 1.91 -25.16
C ALA A 317 2.00 0.37 -25.15
N GLU A 318 2.94 -0.29 -25.85
CA GLU A 318 3.08 -1.75 -25.87
C GLU A 318 3.58 -2.29 -24.52
N ASP A 319 4.66 -1.72 -23.99
CA ASP A 319 5.24 -2.10 -22.69
C ASP A 319 4.26 -1.84 -21.53
N LEU A 320 3.58 -0.69 -21.54
CA LEU A 320 2.55 -0.40 -20.53
C LEU A 320 1.39 -1.40 -20.61
N ALA A 321 0.93 -1.73 -21.83
CA ALA A 321 -0.10 -2.75 -22.00
C ALA A 321 0.35 -4.14 -21.52
N ALA A 322 1.61 -4.51 -21.73
CA ALA A 322 2.18 -5.77 -21.22
C ALA A 322 2.22 -5.78 -19.69
N ALA A 323 2.76 -4.73 -19.06
CA ALA A 323 2.82 -4.60 -17.61
C ALA A 323 1.43 -4.61 -16.95
N TRP A 324 0.46 -3.95 -17.58
CA TRP A 324 -0.92 -3.89 -17.10
C TRP A 324 -1.66 -5.21 -17.29
N ALA A 325 -1.41 -5.93 -18.39
CA ALA A 325 -2.02 -7.23 -18.66
C ALA A 325 -1.50 -8.35 -17.74
N ALA A 326 -0.21 -8.31 -17.39
CA ALA A 326 0.44 -9.28 -16.51
C ALA A 326 -0.18 -9.32 -15.10
N HIS A 327 -0.62 -8.16 -14.57
CA HIS A 327 -1.38 -8.12 -13.32
C HIS A 327 -2.85 -8.56 -13.53
N ARG A 328 -3.07 -9.87 -13.55
CA ARG A 328 -4.31 -10.48 -14.07
C ARG A 328 -5.63 -10.01 -13.41
N LYS A 329 -5.64 -9.56 -12.15
CA LYS A 329 -6.87 -9.18 -11.42
C LYS A 329 -7.30 -7.74 -11.69
N GLY A 330 -6.42 -6.76 -11.46
CA GLY A 330 -6.64 -5.33 -11.72
C GLY A 330 -6.28 -4.85 -13.13
N ARG A 331 -5.96 -5.76 -14.06
CA ARG A 331 -5.63 -5.38 -15.45
C ARG A 331 -6.71 -4.49 -16.05
N PHE A 332 -6.27 -3.44 -16.74
CA PHE A 332 -7.13 -2.52 -17.49
C PHE A 332 -8.16 -1.75 -16.64
N GLU A 333 -7.91 -1.62 -15.34
CA GLU A 333 -8.59 -0.71 -14.43
C GLU A 333 -7.85 0.64 -14.36
N ILE A 334 -8.57 1.72 -14.63
CA ILE A 334 -8.13 3.11 -14.51
C ILE A 334 -8.90 3.74 -13.35
N THR A 335 -8.19 4.33 -12.40
CA THR A 335 -8.80 5.14 -11.34
C THR A 335 -8.35 6.59 -11.49
N THR A 336 -9.29 7.53 -11.58
CA THR A 336 -9.00 8.98 -11.60
C THR A 336 -9.76 9.69 -10.48
N LEU A 337 -9.21 10.79 -9.96
CA LEU A 337 -9.90 11.65 -9.01
C LEU A 337 -10.41 12.92 -9.73
N GLY A 338 -11.69 13.22 -9.55
CA GLY A 338 -12.27 14.52 -9.89
C GLY A 338 -12.35 15.42 -8.65
N PRO A 339 -12.60 16.73 -8.82
CA PRO A 339 -12.85 17.63 -7.70
C PRO A 339 -14.02 17.13 -6.83
N PRO A 340 -13.91 17.19 -5.49
CA PRO A 340 -15.00 16.83 -4.59
C PRO A 340 -16.28 17.63 -4.89
N THR A 341 -17.45 16.98 -4.77
CA THR A 341 -18.76 17.60 -5.02
C THR A 341 -19.21 18.58 -3.92
N GLY A 342 -18.41 18.74 -2.86
CA GLY A 342 -18.64 19.64 -1.74
C GLY A 342 -17.37 19.85 -0.93
N ARG A 343 -17.47 20.55 0.22
CA ARG A 343 -16.32 20.76 1.10
C ARG A 343 -15.90 19.44 1.76
N VAL A 344 -14.63 19.09 1.61
CA VAL A 344 -14.02 17.94 2.31
C VAL A 344 -13.83 18.29 3.79
N ASP A 345 -14.35 17.43 4.67
CA ASP A 345 -14.16 17.53 6.12
C ASP A 345 -12.91 16.75 6.52
N VAL A 346 -11.75 17.42 6.44
CA VAL A 346 -10.45 16.85 6.81
C VAL A 346 -10.39 16.46 8.30
N PRO A 347 -10.85 17.27 9.27
CA PRO A 347 -10.94 16.84 10.67
C PRO A 347 -11.69 15.52 10.87
N GLN A 348 -12.86 15.34 10.25
CA GLN A 348 -13.61 14.09 10.35
C GLN A 348 -12.92 12.93 9.59
N ALA A 349 -12.21 13.22 8.49
CA ALA A 349 -11.40 12.23 7.77
C ALA A 349 -10.25 11.70 8.64
N VAL A 350 -9.53 12.61 9.32
CA VAL A 350 -8.46 12.28 10.27
C VAL A 350 -8.99 11.44 11.43
N ARG A 351 -10.16 11.80 12.01
CA ARG A 351 -10.80 10.98 13.06
C ARG A 351 -11.09 9.55 12.57
N ARG A 352 -11.67 9.38 11.37
CA ARG A 352 -11.91 8.05 10.79
C ARG A 352 -10.62 7.24 10.60
N ALA A 353 -9.57 7.88 10.09
CA ALA A 353 -8.28 7.23 9.86
C ALA A 353 -7.57 6.81 11.15
N LEU A 354 -7.64 7.65 12.20
CA LEU A 354 -7.12 7.33 13.53
C LEU A 354 -7.86 6.13 14.15
N THR A 355 -9.20 6.07 14.04
CA THR A 355 -9.98 4.90 14.44
C THR A 355 -9.53 3.64 13.70
N LEU A 356 -9.42 3.70 12.37
CA LEU A 356 -8.99 2.56 11.55
C LEU A 356 -7.61 2.05 11.97
N THR A 357 -6.65 2.94 12.21
CA THR A 357 -5.29 2.54 12.62
C THR A 357 -5.30 1.90 14.01
N SER A 358 -5.99 2.50 14.98
CA SER A 358 -6.20 1.96 16.34
C SER A 358 -6.75 0.53 16.29
N ASP A 359 -7.77 0.32 15.46
CA ASP A 359 -8.52 -0.92 15.42
C ASP A 359 -7.77 -2.00 14.65
N HIS A 360 -7.06 -1.65 13.57
CA HIS A 360 -6.20 -2.61 12.85
C HIS A 360 -4.91 -2.98 13.60
N LEU A 361 -4.43 -2.15 14.53
CA LEU A 361 -3.28 -2.50 15.39
C LEU A 361 -3.66 -3.42 16.57
N THR A 362 -4.92 -3.43 17.01
CA THR A 362 -5.32 -4.09 18.28
C THR A 362 -6.47 -5.10 18.17
N GLY A 363 -7.30 -5.00 17.13
CA GLY A 363 -8.46 -5.87 16.91
C GLY A 363 -8.25 -6.89 15.78
N PRO A 364 -9.25 -7.74 15.52
CA PRO A 364 -9.26 -8.59 14.34
C PRO A 364 -9.41 -7.74 13.06
N VAL A 365 -8.52 -7.92 12.09
CA VAL A 365 -8.48 -7.17 10.83
C VAL A 365 -9.33 -7.84 9.75
N LEU A 366 -9.31 -9.18 9.72
CA LEU A 366 -10.02 -10.02 8.73
C LEU A 366 -11.19 -10.80 9.36
N GLY A 367 -11.30 -10.83 10.68
CA GLY A 367 -12.37 -11.55 11.41
C GLY A 367 -12.19 -13.07 11.43
N HIS A 368 -10.97 -13.57 11.35
CA HIS A 368 -10.67 -15.01 11.34
C HIS A 368 -9.28 -15.34 11.89
N ALA A 369 -8.97 -16.63 12.05
CA ALA A 369 -7.75 -17.14 12.71
C ALA A 369 -6.39 -16.70 12.09
N PHE A 370 -6.39 -15.90 11.03
CA PHE A 370 -5.17 -15.28 10.47
C PHE A 370 -4.87 -13.92 11.13
N ASP A 371 -5.78 -13.36 11.92
CA ASP A 371 -5.62 -12.10 12.66
C ASP A 371 -4.46 -12.14 13.67
N VAL A 372 -4.06 -13.32 14.12
CA VAL A 372 -2.85 -13.54 14.96
C VAL A 372 -1.54 -13.05 14.32
N ASN A 373 -1.56 -12.76 13.02
CA ASN A 373 -0.41 -12.25 12.27
C ASN A 373 -0.42 -10.72 12.16
N PHE A 374 -1.49 -10.03 12.58
CA PHE A 374 -1.68 -8.59 12.40
C PHE A 374 -1.44 -7.76 13.67
N GLY A 375 -1.06 -6.50 13.47
CA GLY A 375 -0.90 -5.50 14.53
C GLY A 375 0.04 -5.96 15.66
N LEU A 376 -0.27 -5.56 16.89
CA LEU A 376 0.48 -5.95 18.08
C LEU A 376 0.51 -7.48 18.30
N SER A 377 -0.52 -8.21 17.85
CA SER A 377 -0.54 -9.68 17.91
C SER A 377 0.51 -10.29 16.97
N GLY A 378 0.64 -9.74 15.76
CA GLY A 378 1.68 -10.11 14.81
C GLY A 378 3.09 -9.81 15.31
N MET A 379 3.28 -8.67 15.99
CA MET A 379 4.56 -8.31 16.60
C MET A 379 4.94 -9.27 17.74
N ALA A 380 4.00 -9.56 18.64
CA ALA A 380 4.19 -10.55 19.70
C ALA A 380 4.49 -11.95 19.14
N LYS A 381 3.84 -12.33 18.03
CA LYS A 381 4.13 -13.59 17.32
C LYS A 381 5.54 -13.60 16.71
N LEU A 382 6.00 -12.49 16.11
CA LEU A 382 7.36 -12.36 15.58
C LEU A 382 8.40 -12.53 16.70
N SER A 383 8.26 -11.78 17.80
CA SER A 383 9.16 -11.90 18.98
C SER A 383 9.19 -13.34 19.52
N ALA A 384 8.02 -13.97 19.69
CA ALA A 384 7.94 -15.35 20.16
C ALA A 384 8.60 -16.36 19.21
N GLU A 385 8.47 -16.20 17.89
CA GLU A 385 9.11 -17.09 16.91
C GLU A 385 10.62 -16.81 16.76
N LEU A 386 11.09 -15.58 16.96
CA LEU A 386 12.53 -15.25 17.02
C LEU A 386 13.23 -15.95 18.20
N ARG A 387 12.64 -15.85 19.39
CA ARG A 387 13.18 -16.40 20.64
C ARG A 387 13.03 -17.93 20.76
N GLU A 388 12.10 -18.54 20.02
CA GLU A 388 11.79 -19.98 20.12
C GLU A 388 13.00 -20.88 19.73
N PRO A 389 13.60 -21.62 20.69
CA PRO A 389 14.87 -22.28 20.45
C PRO A 389 14.77 -23.76 20.05
N ARG A 390 13.57 -24.36 20.07
CA ARG A 390 13.38 -25.82 19.94
C ARG A 390 12.32 -26.24 18.92
N LYS A 391 11.23 -25.48 18.78
CA LYS A 391 10.14 -25.84 17.86
C LYS A 391 10.51 -25.51 16.41
N LYS A 392 9.93 -26.27 15.46
CA LYS A 392 10.02 -26.00 14.02
C LYS A 392 9.44 -24.63 13.61
N SER A 393 8.62 -24.01 14.46
CA SER A 393 8.11 -22.65 14.29
C SER A 393 9.11 -21.56 14.68
N GLY A 394 10.25 -21.90 15.28
CA GLY A 394 11.27 -20.91 15.66
C GLY A 394 12.17 -20.51 14.50
N TRP A 395 12.64 -19.26 14.51
CA TRP A 395 13.61 -18.75 13.53
C TRP A 395 14.92 -19.54 13.56
N ARG A 396 15.33 -20.06 14.72
CA ARG A 396 16.51 -20.94 14.82
C ARG A 396 16.37 -22.23 14.00
N ALA A 397 15.17 -22.77 13.86
CA ALA A 397 14.90 -23.96 13.05
C ALA A 397 14.68 -23.65 11.56
N ARG A 398 14.16 -22.46 11.24
CA ARG A 398 13.82 -22.03 9.87
C ARG A 398 14.96 -21.31 9.13
N PHE A 399 15.74 -20.55 9.88
CA PHE A 399 16.74 -19.60 9.38
C PHE A 399 18.08 -19.69 10.13
N GLY A 400 18.31 -20.75 10.92
CA GLY A 400 19.60 -20.95 11.61
C GLY A 400 20.77 -21.26 10.68
N GLU A 401 20.49 -21.81 9.49
CA GLU A 401 21.49 -22.09 8.46
C GLU A 401 21.98 -20.82 7.75
N SER A 402 23.27 -20.74 7.43
CA SER A 402 23.93 -19.50 6.99
C SER A 402 23.33 -18.84 5.73
N ALA A 403 22.73 -19.61 4.83
CA ALA A 403 22.04 -19.06 3.65
C ALA A 403 20.64 -18.52 4.01
N ALA A 404 19.86 -19.31 4.77
CA ALA A 404 18.52 -18.96 5.22
C ALA A 404 18.53 -17.78 6.20
N SER A 405 19.55 -17.69 7.06
CA SER A 405 19.79 -16.54 7.95
C SER A 405 20.00 -15.25 7.16
N ARG A 406 20.92 -15.24 6.18
CA ARG A 406 21.18 -14.06 5.34
C ARG A 406 19.95 -13.64 4.54
N TYR A 407 19.19 -14.59 4.01
CA TYR A 407 17.91 -14.30 3.36
C TYR A 407 16.92 -13.62 4.33
N ALA A 408 16.69 -14.20 5.52
CA ALA A 408 15.76 -13.66 6.49
C ALA A 408 16.15 -12.25 6.99
N MET A 409 17.45 -12.02 7.23
CA MET A 409 17.97 -10.69 7.59
C MET A 409 17.81 -9.69 6.45
N SER A 410 18.15 -10.06 5.20
CA SER A 410 17.96 -9.19 4.04
C SER A 410 16.49 -8.80 3.86
N ARG A 411 15.56 -9.76 3.98
CA ARG A 411 14.12 -9.51 3.88
C ARG A 411 13.57 -8.69 5.04
N LEU A 412 14.08 -8.90 6.26
CA LEU A 412 13.68 -8.11 7.43
C LEU A 412 14.08 -6.64 7.26
N ALA A 413 15.31 -6.36 6.82
CA ALA A 413 15.75 -5.00 6.53
C ALA A 413 14.92 -4.35 5.40
N GLU A 414 14.67 -5.09 4.31
CA GLU A 414 13.89 -4.58 3.17
C GLU A 414 12.42 -4.30 3.52
N CYS A 415 11.74 -5.22 4.21
CA CYS A 415 10.34 -5.06 4.66
C CYS A 415 10.14 -3.99 5.75
N LEU A 416 11.21 -3.45 6.33
CA LEU A 416 11.19 -2.36 7.30
C LEU A 416 11.76 -1.04 6.73
N THR A 417 12.20 -1.03 5.46
CA THR A 417 12.78 0.15 4.80
C THR A 417 12.06 0.55 3.52
N THR A 418 11.68 -0.40 2.66
CA THR A 418 11.21 -0.14 1.29
C THR A 418 10.07 -1.05 0.82
N ALA A 419 10.07 -2.34 1.17
CA ALA A 419 9.06 -3.28 0.71
C ALA A 419 7.81 -3.19 1.60
N TYR A 420 6.71 -2.71 1.03
CA TYR A 420 5.43 -2.51 1.74
C TYR A 420 5.56 -1.62 2.99
N THR A 421 6.43 -0.60 2.91
CA THR A 421 6.62 0.41 3.96
C THR A 421 7.42 1.63 3.44
N ALA A 422 7.81 2.51 4.37
CA ALA A 422 8.84 3.54 4.25
C ALA A 422 9.90 3.32 5.37
N PRO A 423 11.04 4.05 5.40
CA PRO A 423 12.08 3.86 6.40
C PRO A 423 11.57 3.79 7.86
N ALA A 424 12.21 2.94 8.66
CA ALA A 424 11.79 2.63 10.03
C ALA A 424 10.32 2.16 10.14
N GLY A 425 9.85 1.35 9.18
CA GLY A 425 8.52 0.77 9.20
C GLY A 425 7.37 1.79 9.04
N THR A 426 7.59 2.89 8.31
CA THR A 426 6.64 4.02 8.17
C THR A 426 6.36 4.80 9.46
N ARG A 427 6.94 4.42 10.61
CA ARG A 427 6.64 5.02 11.93
C ARG A 427 6.96 6.52 12.02
N PRO A 428 8.12 7.02 11.53
CA PRO A 428 8.42 8.46 11.59
C PRO A 428 7.43 9.33 10.81
N LEU A 429 7.01 8.89 9.62
CA LEU A 429 6.04 9.61 8.80
C LEU A 429 4.64 9.64 9.45
N TYR A 430 4.26 8.55 10.12
CA TYR A 430 3.02 8.50 10.89
C TYR A 430 3.07 9.32 12.18
N ALA A 431 4.23 9.47 12.81
CA ALA A 431 4.42 10.42 13.91
C ALA A 431 4.20 11.87 13.44
N GLY A 432 4.72 12.25 12.26
CA GLY A 432 4.43 13.55 11.63
C GLY A 432 2.93 13.81 11.42
N PHE A 433 2.21 12.80 10.92
CA PHE A 433 0.75 12.86 10.80
C PHE A 433 0.05 13.08 12.15
N LEU A 434 0.44 12.34 13.19
CA LEU A 434 -0.14 12.50 14.53
C LEU A 434 0.16 13.89 15.09
N ASP A 435 1.33 14.43 14.81
CA ASP A 435 1.74 15.78 15.17
C ASP A 435 0.87 16.87 14.51
N GLU A 436 0.53 16.71 13.23
CA GLU A 436 -0.39 17.59 12.49
C GLU A 436 -1.84 17.42 12.97
N ALA A 437 -2.28 16.17 13.16
CA ALA A 437 -3.61 15.83 13.64
C ALA A 437 -3.88 16.40 15.04
N ALA A 438 -2.87 16.45 15.92
CA ALA A 438 -2.95 17.09 17.23
C ALA A 438 -3.37 18.57 17.11
N ALA A 439 -2.74 19.30 16.19
CA ALA A 439 -3.04 20.72 15.94
C ALA A 439 -4.41 20.89 15.24
N LEU A 440 -4.70 20.06 14.24
CA LEU A 440 -5.95 20.14 13.46
C LEU A 440 -7.20 19.82 14.30
N LEU A 441 -7.10 18.85 15.22
CA LEU A 441 -8.22 18.41 16.06
C LEU A 441 -8.29 19.10 17.43
N GLY A 442 -7.25 19.87 17.80
CA GLY A 442 -7.13 20.45 19.15
C GLY A 442 -6.91 19.40 20.24
N ALA A 443 -6.29 18.27 19.90
CA ALA A 443 -6.16 17.08 20.74
C ALA A 443 -4.68 16.85 21.14
N PRO A 444 -4.19 17.43 22.25
CA PRO A 444 -2.78 17.35 22.63
C PRO A 444 -2.27 15.93 22.88
N GLN A 445 -3.13 14.99 23.25
CA GLN A 445 -2.80 13.57 23.45
C GLN A 445 -2.24 12.91 22.17
N LEU A 446 -2.54 13.45 20.98
CA LEU A 446 -1.93 12.97 19.74
C LEU A 446 -0.43 13.34 19.63
N LYS A 447 0.07 14.30 20.43
CA LYS A 447 1.52 14.53 20.59
C LYS A 447 2.21 13.39 21.34
N ASP A 448 1.56 12.87 22.38
CA ASP A 448 2.06 11.70 23.12
C ASP A 448 2.07 10.47 22.21
N ALA A 449 1.02 10.31 21.38
CA ALA A 449 0.98 9.28 20.34
C ALA A 449 2.11 9.46 19.32
N ALA A 450 2.34 10.69 18.81
CA ALA A 450 3.41 10.98 17.86
C ALA A 450 4.79 10.59 18.43
N ALA A 451 5.08 10.99 19.67
CA ALA A 451 6.32 10.65 20.36
C ALA A 451 6.48 9.13 20.55
N ALA A 452 5.41 8.42 20.91
CA ALA A 452 5.43 6.96 21.05
C ALA A 452 5.68 6.25 19.71
N PHE A 453 5.01 6.65 18.62
CA PHE A 453 5.27 6.07 17.30
C PHE A 453 6.66 6.43 16.75
N ALA A 454 7.17 7.63 16.99
CA ALA A 454 8.56 7.99 16.67
C ALA A 454 9.57 7.08 17.40
N ALA A 455 9.39 6.88 18.70
CA ALA A 455 10.22 5.97 19.49
C ALA A 455 10.09 4.49 19.07
N SER A 456 8.95 4.07 18.54
CA SER A 456 8.82 2.76 17.86
C SER A 456 9.64 2.71 16.57
N GLY A 457 9.64 3.79 15.79
CA GLY A 457 10.51 3.96 14.61
C GLY A 457 11.98 3.75 14.94
N ASP A 458 12.49 4.30 16.04
CA ASP A 458 13.87 4.08 16.48
C ASP A 458 14.17 2.58 16.75
N GLN A 459 13.20 1.83 17.30
CA GLN A 459 13.35 0.38 17.50
C GLN A 459 13.33 -0.38 16.17
N TRP A 460 12.46 0.00 15.24
CA TRP A 460 12.44 -0.60 13.91
C TRP A 460 13.70 -0.30 13.10
N GLN A 461 14.28 0.89 13.24
CA GLN A 461 15.57 1.22 12.65
C GLN A 461 16.70 0.37 13.26
N ALA A 462 16.71 0.17 14.58
CA ALA A 462 17.69 -0.73 15.22
C ALA A 462 17.57 -2.19 14.71
N VAL A 463 16.35 -2.67 14.42
CA VAL A 463 16.14 -3.97 13.75
C VAL A 463 16.72 -3.99 12.33
N VAL A 464 16.52 -2.92 11.54
CA VAL A 464 17.11 -2.78 10.20
C VAL A 464 18.65 -2.80 10.28
N ASP A 465 19.24 -2.07 11.23
CA ASP A 465 20.68 -1.96 11.40
C ASP A 465 21.31 -3.30 11.82
N LEU A 466 20.69 -4.02 12.76
CA LEU A 466 21.09 -5.38 13.16
C LEU A 466 21.01 -6.37 11.98
N ALA A 467 19.94 -6.30 11.20
CA ALA A 467 19.73 -7.17 10.04
C ALA A 467 20.72 -6.83 8.89
N GLY A 468 21.00 -5.56 8.65
CA GLY A 468 22.01 -5.09 7.71
C GLY A 468 23.42 -5.56 8.11
N GLY A 469 23.80 -5.37 9.38
CA GLY A 469 25.06 -5.85 9.93
C GLY A 469 25.25 -7.38 9.81
N ALA A 470 24.15 -8.14 9.88
CA ALA A 470 24.17 -9.60 9.69
C ALA A 470 24.26 -10.07 8.22
N THR A 471 24.06 -9.19 7.23
CA THR A 471 24.20 -9.52 5.80
C THR A 471 25.51 -9.03 5.18
N GLY A 472 26.14 -7.99 5.76
CA GLY A 472 27.38 -7.39 5.25
C GLY A 472 28.66 -8.10 5.68
N ALA A 473 29.57 -8.32 4.72
CA ALA A 473 30.95 -8.73 4.97
C ALA A 473 31.94 -7.54 5.15
N GLU A 474 31.45 -6.29 5.13
CA GLU A 474 32.25 -5.05 5.22
C GLU A 474 31.89 -4.19 6.44
N ALA A 475 31.60 -4.83 7.58
CA ALA A 475 31.36 -4.15 8.87
C ALA A 475 32.33 -4.53 10.00
N SER A 476 33.39 -5.30 9.72
CA SER A 476 34.65 -5.10 10.46
C SER A 476 35.21 -3.76 9.98
N VAL A 477 35.29 -2.70 10.80
CA VAL A 477 36.21 -2.58 11.95
C VAL A 477 35.62 -1.72 13.10
N ALA A 478 34.44 -1.10 12.95
CA ALA A 478 34.01 0.02 13.79
C ALA A 478 33.19 -0.31 15.06
N ALA A 479 32.62 -1.52 15.18
CA ALA A 479 31.96 -1.98 16.39
C ALA A 479 32.27 -3.46 16.63
N GLY A 480 32.39 -3.87 17.90
CA GLY A 480 32.73 -5.24 18.32
C GLY A 480 31.64 -6.29 18.10
N VAL A 481 30.79 -6.12 17.08
CA VAL A 481 29.81 -7.12 16.67
C VAL A 481 30.57 -8.20 15.90
N ALA A 482 30.89 -9.29 16.61
CA ALA A 482 31.44 -10.48 15.99
C ALA A 482 30.55 -10.94 14.83
N THR A 483 31.13 -11.63 13.84
CA THR A 483 30.39 -12.48 12.89
C THR A 483 29.56 -13.49 13.69
N GLY A 484 28.33 -13.11 13.98
CA GLY A 484 27.68 -13.50 15.22
C GLY A 484 26.90 -14.81 15.13
N ASN A 485 26.76 -15.46 16.28
CA ASN A 485 25.79 -16.54 16.45
C ASN A 485 24.38 -16.04 16.05
N PRO A 486 23.73 -16.56 15.00
CA PRO A 486 22.42 -16.06 14.54
C PRO A 486 21.36 -16.04 15.64
N ALA A 487 21.45 -16.96 16.61
CA ALA A 487 20.57 -16.97 17.77
C ALA A 487 20.63 -15.68 18.61
N ALA A 488 21.83 -15.13 18.82
CA ALA A 488 22.01 -13.89 19.58
C ALA A 488 21.44 -12.68 18.82
N THR A 489 21.61 -12.66 17.49
CA THR A 489 21.00 -11.64 16.64
C THR A 489 19.47 -11.73 16.64
N PHE A 490 18.89 -12.94 16.61
CA PHE A 490 17.44 -13.12 16.70
C PHE A 490 16.89 -12.69 18.07
N ASP A 491 17.60 -13.01 19.16
CA ASP A 491 17.20 -12.59 20.51
C ASP A 491 17.23 -11.05 20.66
N ALA A 492 18.27 -10.38 20.14
CA ALA A 492 18.39 -8.92 20.14
C ALA A 492 17.33 -8.23 19.25
N ILE A 493 17.01 -8.80 18.08
CA ILE A 493 15.91 -8.31 17.24
C ILE A 493 14.58 -8.44 17.99
N ALA A 494 14.36 -9.53 18.72
CA ALA A 494 13.14 -9.71 19.50
C ALA A 494 13.01 -8.69 20.64
N ASP A 495 14.11 -8.29 21.29
CA ASP A 495 14.11 -7.22 22.30
C ASP A 495 13.62 -5.89 21.70
N HIS A 496 14.07 -5.53 20.49
CA HIS A 496 13.58 -4.34 19.79
C HIS A 496 12.12 -4.48 19.30
N VAL A 497 11.68 -5.65 18.86
CA VAL A 497 10.27 -5.90 18.49
C VAL A 497 9.34 -5.75 19.71
N ASP A 498 9.75 -6.24 20.89
CA ASP A 498 8.98 -6.08 22.13
C ASP A 498 8.94 -4.61 22.58
N ALA A 499 10.07 -3.89 22.45
CA ALA A 499 10.13 -2.46 22.74
C ALA A 499 9.24 -1.63 21.78
N ALA A 500 9.26 -1.94 20.48
CA ALA A 500 8.35 -1.36 19.49
C ALA A 500 6.88 -1.63 19.84
N ALA A 501 6.54 -2.86 20.24
CA ALA A 501 5.17 -3.24 20.60
C ALA A 501 4.66 -2.44 21.81
N ALA A 502 5.51 -2.24 22.82
CA ALA A 502 5.18 -1.41 23.99
C ALA A 502 4.88 0.03 23.58
N ARG A 503 5.74 0.64 22.75
CA ARG A 503 5.53 2.00 22.24
C ARG A 503 4.27 2.15 21.38
N GLU A 504 3.97 1.19 20.52
CA GLU A 504 2.75 1.23 19.70
C GLU A 504 1.48 1.02 20.53
N SER A 505 1.56 0.27 21.63
CA SER A 505 0.48 0.13 22.61
C SER A 505 0.22 1.43 23.39
N GLU A 506 1.28 2.13 23.81
CA GLU A 506 1.20 3.49 24.38
C GLU A 506 0.55 4.46 23.38
N GLY A 507 1.02 4.45 22.13
CA GLY A 507 0.52 5.30 21.05
C GLY A 507 -0.96 5.08 20.72
N VAL A 508 -1.41 3.82 20.59
CA VAL A 508 -2.84 3.52 20.36
C VAL A 508 -3.71 3.94 21.55
N SER A 509 -3.21 3.81 22.77
CA SER A 509 -3.92 4.26 23.97
C SER A 509 -4.12 5.79 23.97
N ALA A 510 -3.09 6.54 23.58
CA ALA A 510 -3.16 7.99 23.41
C ALA A 510 -4.08 8.43 22.25
N ILE A 511 -4.06 7.71 21.11
CA ILE A 511 -5.01 7.92 20.00
C ILE A 511 -6.45 7.72 20.48
N ARG A 512 -6.74 6.65 21.22
CA ARG A 512 -8.08 6.39 21.76
C ARG A 512 -8.53 7.46 22.75
N ALA A 513 -7.63 7.96 23.60
CA ALA A 513 -7.91 9.07 24.51
C ALA A 513 -8.19 10.41 23.78
N ALA A 514 -7.65 10.62 22.58
CA ALA A 514 -7.93 11.79 21.74
C ALA A 514 -9.25 11.70 20.94
N LEU A 515 -9.81 10.50 20.80
CA LEU A 515 -11.04 10.23 20.04
C LEU A 515 -12.29 10.10 20.92
N ALA A 516 -12.10 9.89 22.23
CA ALA A 516 -13.16 9.90 23.25
C ALA A 516 -13.66 11.31 23.59
#